data_AF-X1CSS4-F1
#
_entry.id   AF-X1CSS4-F1
#
_cell.length_a   1.000
_cell.length_b   1.000
_cell.length_c   1.000
_cell.angle_alpha   90.00
_cell.angle_beta   90.00
_cell.angle_gamma   90.00
#
_symmetry.space_group_name_H-M   'P 1'
#
loop_
_entity.id
_entity.type
_entity.pdbx_description
1 polymer ?
#
loop_
_entity_poly.entity_id
_entity_poly.type
_entity_poly.pdbx_seq_one_letter_code
_entity_poly.pdbx_strand_id
1 'polypeptide(L)'
;LNKWLGPAYGTWTDKQIADKAGDLRNDPDAELNFIESLKDQRVAMLPGTEDRNVSYQDLAQPWKNFQQRAWGAQTVDETDPMFLSMLKNNDATVNGALLQRKGLQRDVGKVITDTRAAMSEAWGEAVR
;
A
#
# COMPACT_ATOMS: atom_id res chain seq x y z
N LEU A 1 -1.45 1.36 16.56
CA LEU A 1 -1.32 2.26 15.39
C LEU A 1 -1.11 1.47 14.09
N ASN A 2 0.03 0.77 13.94
CA ASN A 2 0.37 0.04 12.70
C ASN A 2 -0.68 -0.98 12.22
N LYS A 3 -1.39 -1.64 13.13
CA LYS A 3 -2.51 -2.55 12.79
C LYS A 3 -3.58 -1.87 11.92
N TRP A 4 -3.87 -0.60 12.17
CA TRP A 4 -4.97 0.13 11.52
C TRP A 4 -4.49 1.10 10.45
N LEU A 5 -3.36 1.79 10.69
CA LEU A 5 -2.87 2.86 9.80
C LEU A 5 -1.69 2.44 8.91
N GLY A 6 -1.09 1.29 9.16
CA GLY A 6 0.13 0.87 8.48
C GLY A 6 1.38 1.65 8.90
N PRO A 7 2.55 1.29 8.34
CA PRO A 7 3.84 1.84 8.77
C PRO A 7 4.03 3.31 8.36
N ALA A 8 3.46 3.75 7.24
CA ALA A 8 3.60 5.13 6.76
C ALA A 8 2.88 6.15 7.65
N TYR A 9 1.74 5.77 8.23
CA TYR A 9 0.87 6.70 8.99
C TYR A 9 0.74 6.34 10.47
N GLY A 10 1.17 5.13 10.86
CA GLY A 10 1.15 4.64 12.23
C GLY A 10 2.35 5.07 13.09
N THR A 11 3.23 5.92 12.58
CA THR A 11 4.42 6.39 13.28
C THR A 11 4.10 7.66 14.07
N TRP A 12 3.88 7.52 15.37
CA TRP A 12 3.66 8.64 16.29
C TRP A 12 4.94 8.96 17.07
N THR A 13 5.12 10.22 17.44
CA THR A 13 6.19 10.67 18.32
C THR A 13 5.93 10.26 19.78
N ASP A 14 6.97 10.13 20.59
CA ASP A 14 6.86 9.83 22.02
C ASP A 14 5.94 10.82 22.76
N LYS A 15 5.97 12.10 22.35
CA LYS A 15 5.07 13.12 22.87
C LYS A 15 3.60 12.79 22.59
N GLN A 16 3.26 12.44 21.35
CA GLN A 16 1.89 12.08 20.97
C GLN A 16 1.42 10.81 21.70
N ILE A 17 2.32 9.85 21.88
CA ILE A 17 2.04 8.63 22.65
C ILE A 17 1.78 8.98 24.11
N ALA A 18 2.61 9.82 24.72
CA ALA A 18 2.46 10.23 26.12
C ALA A 18 1.17 11.04 26.37
N ASP A 19 0.89 12.01 25.50
CA ASP A 19 -0.33 12.82 25.57
C ASP A 19 -1.57 11.91 25.46
N LYS A 20 -1.59 11.00 24.47
CA LYS A 20 -2.71 10.05 24.30
C LYS A 20 -2.82 9.03 25.43
N ALA A 21 -1.70 8.56 25.98
CA ALA A 21 -1.71 7.65 27.12
C ALA A 21 -2.25 8.32 28.39
N GLY A 22 -2.07 9.64 28.53
CA GLY A 22 -2.70 10.43 29.58
C GLY A 22 -4.22 10.43 29.44
N ASP A 23 -4.74 10.69 28.24
CA ASP A 23 -6.17 10.67 27.95
C ASP A 23 -6.79 9.29 28.23
N LEU A 24 -6.11 8.21 27.81
CA LEU A 24 -6.57 6.83 27.98
C LEU A 24 -6.68 6.40 29.45
N ARG A 25 -5.95 7.03 30.37
CA ARG A 25 -6.01 6.70 31.80
C ARG A 25 -7.22 7.31 32.51
N ASN A 26 -7.81 8.34 31.92
CA ASN A 26 -8.82 9.17 32.59
C ASN A 26 -10.27 8.82 32.19
N ASP A 27 -10.47 7.90 31.24
CA ASP A 27 -11.79 7.53 30.72
C ASP A 27 -11.85 6.03 30.36
N PRO A 28 -12.82 5.26 30.91
CA PRO A 28 -12.97 3.83 30.63
C PRO A 28 -13.29 3.48 29.17
N ASP A 29 -13.88 4.39 28.39
CA ASP A 29 -14.23 4.16 26.97
C ASP A 29 -13.17 4.72 26.00
N ALA A 30 -12.13 5.38 26.51
CA ALA A 30 -11.15 6.09 25.70
C ALA A 30 -10.39 5.17 24.73
N GLU A 31 -10.14 3.91 25.12
CA GLU A 31 -9.47 2.93 24.25
C GLU A 31 -10.35 2.58 23.05
N LEU A 32 -11.64 2.35 23.28
CA LEU A 32 -12.59 1.96 22.24
C LEU A 32 -12.81 3.13 21.26
N ASN A 33 -13.04 4.33 21.78
CA ASN A 33 -13.15 5.56 20.99
C ASN A 33 -11.87 5.82 20.17
N PHE A 34 -10.69 5.54 20.75
CA PHE A 34 -9.44 5.67 20.04
C PHE A 34 -9.32 4.66 18.89
N ILE A 35 -9.64 3.39 19.12
CA ILE A 35 -9.62 2.37 18.07
C ILE A 35 -10.58 2.75 16.93
N GLU A 36 -11.78 3.21 17.25
CA GLU A 36 -12.76 3.65 16.25
C GLU A 36 -12.23 4.84 15.43
N SER A 37 -11.56 5.81 16.07
CA SER A 37 -10.92 6.93 15.36
C SER A 37 -9.82 6.47 14.39
N LEU A 38 -9.06 5.43 14.74
CA LEU A 38 -8.02 4.88 13.86
C LEU A 38 -8.63 4.16 12.66
N LYS A 39 -9.76 3.46 12.85
CA LYS A 39 -10.50 2.84 11.75
C LYS A 39 -11.06 3.89 10.79
N ASP A 40 -11.62 4.98 11.32
CA ASP A 40 -12.17 6.08 10.52
C ASP A 40 -11.09 6.77 9.69
N GLN A 41 -9.92 7.03 10.30
CA GLN A 41 -8.76 7.54 9.58
C GLN A 41 -8.36 6.62 8.43
N ARG A 42 -8.28 5.30 8.67
CA ARG A 42 -7.94 4.33 7.62
C ARG A 42 -8.93 4.37 6.46
N VAL A 43 -10.23 4.34 6.73
CA VAL A 43 -11.28 4.40 5.70
C VAL A 43 -11.21 5.69 4.89
N ALA A 44 -10.99 6.83 5.57
CA ALA A 44 -10.83 8.12 4.89
C ALA A 44 -9.60 8.16 3.97
N MET A 45 -8.53 7.45 4.34
CA MET A 45 -7.27 7.43 3.58
C MET A 45 -7.27 6.42 2.43
N LEU A 46 -8.04 5.34 2.54
CA LEU A 46 -8.09 4.21 1.60
C LEU A 46 -9.51 4.06 1.03
N PRO A 47 -9.89 4.90 0.05
CA PRO A 47 -11.22 4.83 -0.55
C PRO A 47 -11.48 3.46 -1.21
N GLY A 48 -12.72 2.96 -1.14
CA GLY A 48 -13.08 1.62 -1.61
C GLY A 48 -12.77 0.50 -0.60
N THR A 49 -12.45 0.84 0.65
CA THR A 49 -12.23 -0.12 1.75
C THR A 49 -13.10 0.22 2.97
N GLU A 50 -14.41 0.28 2.75
CA GLU A 50 -15.40 0.74 3.73
C GLU A 50 -15.57 -0.21 4.93
N ASP A 51 -15.14 -1.46 4.82
CA ASP A 51 -15.18 -2.41 5.93
C ASP A 51 -14.19 -2.00 7.03
N ARG A 52 -14.74 -1.41 8.09
CA ARG A 52 -14.02 -0.89 9.26
C ARG A 52 -13.24 -1.97 10.02
N ASN A 53 -13.59 -3.25 9.86
CA ASN A 53 -12.98 -4.35 10.62
C ASN A 53 -11.75 -4.98 9.95
N VAL A 54 -11.49 -4.67 8.68
CA VAL A 54 -10.32 -5.18 7.96
C VAL A 54 -9.06 -4.46 8.42
N SER A 55 -7.99 -5.20 8.75
CA SER A 55 -6.74 -4.56 9.18
C SER A 55 -6.02 -3.93 7.99
N TYR A 56 -5.10 -3.00 8.26
CA TYR A 56 -4.25 -2.46 7.20
C TYR A 56 -3.45 -3.56 6.49
N GLN A 57 -2.96 -4.57 7.23
CA GLN A 57 -2.19 -5.67 6.64
C GLN A 57 -3.02 -6.48 5.64
N ASP A 58 -4.29 -6.74 5.95
CA ASP A 58 -5.19 -7.46 5.06
C ASP A 58 -5.47 -6.67 3.78
N LEU A 59 -5.56 -5.34 3.87
CA LEU A 59 -5.68 -4.45 2.71
C LEU A 59 -4.38 -4.37 1.89
N ALA A 60 -3.23 -4.35 2.57
CA ALA A 60 -1.94 -4.18 1.93
C ALA A 60 -1.40 -5.45 1.26
N GLN A 61 -1.71 -6.63 1.82
CA GLN A 61 -1.14 -7.90 1.38
C GLN A 61 -1.41 -8.24 -0.10
N PRO A 62 -2.63 -8.04 -0.65
CA PRO A 62 -2.88 -8.23 -2.07
C PRO A 62 -1.98 -7.37 -2.96
N TRP A 63 -1.76 -6.11 -2.58
CA TRP A 63 -0.93 -5.18 -3.33
C TRP A 63 0.56 -5.47 -3.20
N LYS A 64 1.02 -5.97 -2.04
CA LYS A 64 2.39 -6.49 -1.87
C LYS A 64 2.64 -7.66 -2.81
N ASN A 65 1.72 -8.63 -2.84
CA ASN A 65 1.80 -9.77 -3.73
C ASN A 65 1.78 -9.33 -5.20
N PHE A 66 0.97 -8.33 -5.54
CA PHE A 66 0.88 -7.78 -6.88
C PHE A 66 2.19 -7.14 -7.35
N GLN A 67 2.79 -6.29 -6.51
CA GLN A 67 4.12 -5.71 -6.79
C GLN A 67 5.19 -6.79 -6.91
N GLN A 68 5.20 -7.78 -6.01
CA GLN A 68 6.18 -8.87 -6.05
C GLN A 68 6.06 -9.72 -7.32
N ARG A 69 4.86 -9.95 -7.82
CA ARG A 69 4.67 -10.64 -9.11
C ARG A 69 5.22 -9.81 -10.27
N ALA A 70 4.99 -8.49 -10.26
CA ALA A 70 5.42 -7.60 -11.32
C ALA A 70 6.94 -7.35 -11.32
N TRP A 71 7.54 -7.12 -10.16
CA TRP A 71 8.93 -6.68 -10.01
C TRP A 71 9.88 -7.80 -9.55
N GLY A 72 9.35 -9.00 -9.30
CA GLY A 72 10.07 -10.11 -8.68
C GLY A 72 9.92 -10.11 -7.16
N ALA A 73 10.37 -11.18 -6.49
CA ALA A 73 10.20 -11.44 -5.05
C ALA A 73 10.99 -10.49 -4.13
N GLN A 74 11.04 -9.20 -4.46
CA GLN A 74 11.65 -8.14 -3.68
C GLN A 74 10.79 -7.81 -2.45
N THR A 75 11.44 -7.39 -1.37
CA THR A 75 10.75 -6.84 -0.21
C THR A 75 10.05 -5.55 -0.63
N VAL A 76 8.76 -5.44 -0.32
CA VAL A 76 7.97 -4.26 -0.62
C VAL A 76 8.14 -3.25 0.50
N ASP A 77 8.61 -2.05 0.15
CA ASP A 77 8.62 -0.90 1.06
C ASP A 77 7.22 -0.27 1.11
N GLU A 78 6.53 -0.46 2.22
CA GLU A 78 5.18 0.04 2.44
C GLU A 78 5.12 1.55 2.75
N THR A 79 6.28 2.20 2.91
CA THR A 79 6.40 3.65 3.05
C THR A 79 6.63 4.36 1.72
N ASP A 80 6.90 3.60 0.65
CA ASP A 80 7.11 4.14 -0.70
C ASP A 80 5.83 4.85 -1.21
N PRO A 81 5.90 6.12 -1.65
CA PRO A 81 4.77 6.84 -2.22
C PRO A 81 4.06 6.11 -3.37
N MET A 82 4.78 5.30 -4.14
CA MET A 82 4.18 4.45 -5.16
C MET A 82 3.27 3.40 -4.53
N PHE A 83 3.76 2.67 -3.51
CA PHE A 83 2.98 1.63 -2.84
C PHE A 83 1.74 2.22 -2.17
N LEU A 84 1.88 3.37 -1.52
CA LEU A 84 0.76 4.11 -0.93
C LEU A 84 -0.27 4.53 -1.99
N SER A 85 0.19 4.90 -3.19
CA SER A 85 -0.71 5.20 -4.32
C SER A 85 -1.46 3.95 -4.78
N MET A 86 -0.81 2.78 -4.78
CA MET A 86 -1.47 1.52 -5.13
C MET A 86 -2.60 1.18 -4.18
N LEU A 87 -2.37 1.33 -2.87
CA LEU A 87 -3.39 1.14 -1.85
C LEU A 87 -4.58 2.09 -2.04
N LYS A 88 -4.31 3.36 -2.37
CA LYS A 88 -5.36 4.38 -2.57
C LYS A 88 -6.17 4.17 -3.85
N ASN A 89 -5.52 3.72 -4.93
CA ASN A 89 -6.21 3.49 -6.20
C ASN A 89 -7.17 2.30 -6.10
N ASN A 90 -6.76 1.26 -5.35
CA ASN A 90 -7.49 0.01 -5.18
C ASN A 90 -7.98 -0.64 -6.50
N ASP A 91 -7.23 -0.43 -7.60
CA ASP A 91 -7.60 -0.90 -8.94
C ASP A 91 -6.40 -1.57 -9.61
N ALA A 92 -6.58 -2.81 -10.07
CA ALA A 92 -5.51 -3.63 -10.62
C ALA A 92 -4.99 -3.10 -11.97
N THR A 93 -5.85 -2.49 -12.78
CA THR A 93 -5.49 -1.92 -14.10
C THR A 93 -4.64 -0.66 -13.91
N VAL A 94 -5.09 0.25 -13.05
CA VAL A 94 -4.37 1.49 -12.71
C VAL A 94 -3.02 1.15 -12.06
N ASN A 95 -3.01 0.19 -11.14
CA ASN A 95 -1.80 -0.22 -10.45
C ASN A 95 -0.83 -0.98 -11.34
N GLY A 96 -1.32 -1.78 -12.30
CA GLY A 96 -0.49 -2.42 -13.31
C GLY A 96 0.27 -1.39 -14.16
N ALA A 97 -0.43 -0.39 -14.68
CA ALA A 97 0.19 0.71 -15.43
C ALA A 97 1.20 1.51 -14.58
N LEU A 98 0.86 1.77 -13.31
CA LEU A 98 1.76 2.45 -12.37
C LEU A 98 3.05 1.65 -12.15
N LEU A 99 2.94 0.34 -11.89
CA LEU A 99 4.07 -0.56 -11.66
C LEU A 99 4.95 -0.71 -12.89
N GLN A 100 4.38 -0.78 -14.09
CA GLN A 100 5.15 -0.82 -15.33
C GLN A 100 5.96 0.47 -15.50
N ARG A 101 5.29 1.63 -15.40
CA ARG A 101 5.95 2.94 -15.53
C ARG A 101 7.05 3.12 -14.49
N LYS A 102 6.78 2.80 -13.21
CA LYS A 102 7.75 2.95 -12.11
C LYS A 102 8.88 1.92 -12.20
N GLY A 103 8.59 0.71 -12.68
CA GLY A 103 9.59 -0.32 -12.91
C GLY A 103 10.58 0.09 -13.99
N LEU A 104 10.12 0.68 -15.09
CA LEU A 104 10.99 1.26 -16.12
C LEU A 104 11.80 2.44 -15.59
N GLN A 105 11.21 3.33 -14.78
CA GLN A 105 11.92 4.48 -14.18
C GLN A 105 13.00 4.08 -13.17
N ARG A 106 12.86 2.91 -12.55
CA ARG A 106 13.76 2.40 -11.50
C ARG A 106 14.66 1.25 -11.99
N ASP A 107 14.73 1.05 -13.30
CA ASP A 107 15.51 -0.01 -13.93
C ASP A 107 15.26 -1.42 -13.36
N VAL A 108 14.00 -1.73 -13.05
CA VAL A 108 13.61 -3.05 -12.54
C VAL A 108 13.81 -4.08 -13.65
N GLY A 109 14.84 -4.92 -13.51
CA GLY A 109 15.29 -5.84 -14.55
C GLY A 109 14.22 -6.77 -15.10
N LYS A 110 13.30 -7.26 -14.24
CA LYS A 110 12.15 -8.06 -14.68
C LYS A 110 11.23 -7.28 -15.62
N VAL A 111 10.82 -6.07 -15.22
CA VAL A 111 9.94 -5.22 -16.03
C VAL A 111 10.58 -4.86 -17.37
N ILE A 112 11.87 -4.54 -17.37
CA ILE A 112 12.62 -4.26 -18.61
C ILE A 112 12.64 -5.50 -19.51
N THR A 113 12.92 -6.67 -18.96
CA THR A 113 12.99 -7.93 -19.72
C THR A 113 11.63 -8.29 -20.32
N ASP A 114 10.57 -8.24 -19.51
CA ASP A 114 9.21 -8.54 -19.95
C ASP A 114 8.75 -7.56 -21.04
N THR A 115 9.10 -6.27 -20.89
CA THR A 115 8.78 -5.25 -21.91
C THR A 115 9.54 -5.50 -23.22
N ARG A 116 10.83 -5.84 -23.16
CA ARG A 116 11.62 -6.17 -24.37
C ARG A 116 11.10 -7.40 -25.08
N ALA A 117 10.70 -8.44 -24.33
CA ALA A 117 10.11 -9.65 -24.89
C ALA A 117 8.81 -9.35 -25.65
N ALA A 118 7.90 -8.58 -25.05
CA ALA A 118 6.65 -8.19 -25.69
C ALA A 118 6.87 -7.37 -26.98
N MET A 119 7.88 -6.48 -27.01
CA MET A 119 8.22 -5.74 -28.24
C MET A 119 8.75 -6.67 -29.34
N SER A 120 9.62 -7.62 -28.99
CA SER A 120 10.18 -8.58 -29.95
C SER A 120 9.11 -9.50 -30.54
N GLU A 121 8.11 -9.90 -29.75
CA GLU A 121 6.99 -10.71 -30.21
C GLU A 121 6.11 -9.93 -31.19
N ALA A 122 5.69 -8.71 -30.81
CA ALA A 122 4.87 -7.86 -31.67
C ALA A 122 5.56 -7.53 -33.02
N TRP A 123 6.88 -7.32 -33.01
CA TRP A 123 7.63 -7.07 -34.22
C TRP A 123 7.86 -8.35 -35.04
N GLY A 124 8.02 -9.50 -34.37
CA GLY A 124 8.14 -10.80 -35.02
C GLY A 124 6.86 -11.26 -35.71
N GLU A 125 5.69 -10.93 -35.15
CA GLU A 125 4.39 -11.14 -35.80
C GLU A 125 4.16 -10.17 -36.96
N ALA A 126 4.58 -8.91 -36.86
CA ALA A 126 4.40 -7.91 -37.92
C ALA A 126 5.29 -8.13 -39.16
N VAL A 127 6.37 -8.93 -39.04
CA VAL A 127 7.33 -9.22 -40.12
C VAL A 127 7.04 -10.56 -40.82
N ARG A 128 6.06 -11.34 -40.35
CA ARG A 128 5.56 -12.56 -41.02
C ARG A 128 4.39 -12.24 -41.93
#